data_AF-A0A2N1PP08-F1
#
_entry.id   AF-A0A2N1PP08-F1
#
_cell.length_a   1.000
_cell.length_b   1.000
_cell.length_c   1.000
_cell.angle_alpha   90.00
_cell.angle_beta   90.00
_cell.angle_gamma   90.00
#
_symmetry.space_group_name_H-M   'P 1'
#
loop_
_entity.id
_entity.type
_entity.pdbx_description
1 polymer ?
#
loop_
_entity_poly.entity_id
_entity_poly.type
_entity_poly.pdbx_seq_one_letter_code
_entity_poly.pdbx_strand_id
1 'polypeptide(L)'
;MQDGFGLTILIIFIVAMTAAFIRRTVKDKCLKSLSGYPVVLEIASGKLVWGILRVENTGFELTYDIPHQDVQGHTENSFLLYKSEYDQIIMLSRFENALSSAGAEKRRQTIDKIHHPGFFKRSQRKVANFFNTLKDSVLEVVDLVIGQAKRSSYGSLLASNEKYVSKLKTEVFGSFGTSFEPLLERHIGNRVVLEVKRNGQIHEYCGILKEYTADFIELMDVTHSYEGFTEKWPEWAQKTADLVAPRRLATVRHLAE
;
A
#
# COMPACT_ATOMS: atom_id res chain seq x y z
N MET A 1 -9.18 26.05 35.97
CA MET A 1 -8.04 25.50 35.17
C MET A 1 -8.23 24.04 34.73
N GLN A 2 -9.40 23.40 34.92
CA GLN A 2 -9.64 22.00 34.54
C GLN A 2 -10.28 21.79 33.14
N ASP A 3 -10.93 22.81 32.55
CA ASP A 3 -11.71 22.63 31.31
C ASP A 3 -10.86 22.40 30.05
N GLY A 4 -9.68 23.02 29.96
CA GLY A 4 -8.81 22.89 28.78
C GLY A 4 -8.16 21.52 28.65
N PHE A 5 -7.83 20.87 29.77
CA PHE A 5 -7.13 19.58 29.76
C PHE A 5 -8.05 18.42 29.36
N GLY A 6 -9.27 18.39 29.89
CA GLY A 6 -10.27 17.38 29.51
C GLY A 6 -10.68 17.48 28.04
N LEU A 7 -10.83 18.70 27.51
CA LEU A 7 -11.13 18.93 26.10
C LEU A 7 -10.02 18.42 25.18
N THR A 8 -8.75 18.66 25.51
CA THR A 8 -7.60 18.18 24.72
C THR A 8 -7.55 16.65 24.67
N ILE A 9 -7.75 15.98 25.80
CA ILE A 9 -7.80 14.51 25.86
C ILE A 9 -8.94 13.97 24.98
N LEU A 10 -10.13 14.58 25.10
CA LEU A 10 -11.30 14.17 24.31
C LEU A 10 -11.04 14.32 22.80
N ILE A 11 -10.47 15.45 22.38
CA ILE A 11 -10.13 15.70 20.97
C ILE A 11 -9.14 14.66 20.45
N ILE A 12 -8.07 14.37 21.21
CA ILE A 12 -7.07 13.38 20.81
C ILE A 12 -7.68 11.98 20.70
N PHE A 13 -8.53 11.60 21.66
CA PHE A 13 -9.23 10.32 21.62
C PHE A 13 -10.13 10.20 20.39
N ILE A 14 -10.92 11.23 20.08
CA ILE A 14 -11.79 11.25 18.89
C ILE A 14 -10.97 11.17 17.60
N VAL A 15 -9.86 11.91 17.50
CA VAL A 15 -8.97 11.89 16.33
C VAL A 15 -8.33 10.50 16.16
N ALA A 16 -7.83 9.90 17.23
CA ALA A 16 -7.23 8.56 17.20
C ALA A 16 -8.25 7.48 16.81
N MET A 17 -9.46 7.52 17.38
CA MET A 17 -10.54 6.59 17.06
C MET A 17 -10.98 6.74 15.59
N THR A 18 -11.11 7.98 15.11
CA THR A 18 -11.45 8.27 13.71
C THR A 18 -10.36 7.76 12.77
N ALA A 19 -9.08 7.98 13.09
CA ALA A 19 -7.96 7.47 12.32
C ALA A 19 -7.94 5.93 12.26
N ALA A 20 -8.15 5.25 13.41
CA ALA A 20 -8.23 3.79 13.48
C ALA A 20 -9.40 3.23 12.66
N PHE A 21 -10.57 3.88 12.71
CA PHE A 21 -11.74 3.48 11.92
C PHE A 21 -11.52 3.65 10.41
N ILE A 22 -10.95 4.78 9.98
CA ILE A 22 -10.57 5.01 8.58
C ILE A 22 -9.58 3.94 8.13
N ARG A 23 -8.54 3.63 8.91
CA ARG A 23 -7.56 2.59 8.58
C ARG A 23 -8.17 1.20 8.38
N ARG A 24 -9.15 0.84 9.21
CA ARG A 24 -9.84 -0.46 9.09
C ARG A 24 -10.60 -0.59 7.77
N THR A 25 -11.03 0.52 7.16
CA THR A 25 -11.88 0.52 5.97
C THR A 25 -11.12 0.85 4.68
N VAL A 26 -9.96 1.52 4.78
CA VAL A 26 -9.17 1.93 3.62
C VAL A 26 -8.37 0.75 3.05
N LYS A 27 -8.62 0.46 1.77
CA LYS A 27 -7.82 -0.44 0.94
C LYS A 27 -6.57 0.29 0.44
N ASP A 28 -5.48 -0.44 0.23
CA ASP A 28 -4.26 0.14 -0.34
C ASP A 28 -4.57 0.74 -1.73
N LYS A 29 -4.12 1.97 -1.98
CA LYS A 29 -4.46 2.70 -3.20
C LYS A 29 -3.80 2.10 -4.44
N CYS A 30 -2.56 1.64 -4.35
CA CYS A 30 -1.83 1.01 -5.45
C CYS A 30 -2.50 -0.33 -5.80
N LEU A 31 -2.83 -1.17 -4.81
CA LEU A 31 -3.55 -2.42 -5.08
C LEU A 31 -4.96 -2.16 -5.63
N LYS A 32 -5.70 -1.22 -5.03
CA LYS A 32 -7.07 -0.88 -5.45
C LYS A 32 -7.12 -0.41 -6.90
N SER A 33 -6.06 0.23 -7.40
CA SER A 33 -6.04 0.76 -8.76
C SER A 33 -6.02 -0.34 -9.84
N LEU A 34 -5.55 -1.54 -9.47
CA LEU A 34 -5.57 -2.76 -10.28
C LEU A 34 -6.81 -3.63 -10.03
N SER A 35 -7.64 -3.31 -9.04
CA SER A 35 -8.80 -4.15 -8.69
C SER A 35 -9.86 -4.14 -9.80
N GLY A 36 -10.42 -5.32 -10.09
CA GLY A 36 -11.39 -5.56 -11.14
C GLY A 36 -10.77 -5.86 -12.51
N TYR A 37 -9.45 -5.98 -12.60
CA TYR A 37 -8.72 -6.29 -13.83
C TYR A 37 -7.98 -7.63 -13.72
N PRO A 38 -7.70 -8.29 -14.86
CA PRO A 38 -6.78 -9.41 -14.90
C PRO A 38 -5.38 -8.94 -14.56
N VAL A 39 -4.74 -9.63 -13.62
CA VAL A 39 -3.38 -9.36 -13.19
C VAL A 39 -2.60 -10.66 -13.07
N VAL A 40 -1.27 -10.54 -13.08
CA VAL A 40 -0.32 -11.58 -12.73
C VAL A 40 0.37 -11.17 -11.45
N LEU A 41 0.26 -12.00 -10.42
CA LEU A 41 1.01 -11.90 -9.18
C LEU A 41 2.26 -12.79 -9.27
N GLU A 42 3.41 -12.18 -8.99
CA GLU A 42 4.65 -12.89 -8.72
C GLU A 42 4.90 -12.93 -7.22
N ILE A 43 5.09 -14.13 -6.67
CA ILE A 43 5.48 -14.32 -5.27
C ILE A 43 6.94 -14.77 -5.14
N ALA A 44 7.52 -14.60 -3.95
CA ALA A 44 8.94 -14.82 -3.67
C ALA A 44 9.44 -16.25 -3.94
N SER A 45 8.53 -17.24 -3.99
CA SER A 45 8.87 -18.61 -4.42
C SER A 45 9.12 -18.74 -5.92
N GLY A 46 8.91 -17.67 -6.70
CA GLY A 46 8.94 -17.68 -8.16
C GLY A 46 7.63 -18.14 -8.81
N LYS A 47 6.62 -18.55 -8.03
CA LYS A 47 5.29 -18.92 -8.55
C LYS A 47 4.62 -17.68 -9.14
N LEU A 48 4.05 -17.85 -10.34
CA LEU A 48 3.16 -16.88 -10.97
C LEU A 48 1.71 -17.33 -10.78
N VAL A 49 0.87 -16.41 -10.29
CA VAL A 49 -0.56 -16.62 -10.09
C VAL A 49 -1.31 -15.58 -10.91
N TRP A 50 -2.19 -16.00 -11.82
CA TRP A 50 -3.00 -15.09 -12.63
C TRP A 50 -4.43 -15.04 -12.13
N GLY A 51 -5.17 -13.96 -12.40
CA GLY A 51 -6.61 -13.89 -12.17
C GLY A 51 -7.15 -12.48 -12.09
N ILE A 52 -8.46 -12.35 -11.91
CA ILE A 52 -9.12 -11.07 -11.69
C ILE A 52 -8.89 -10.62 -10.24
N LEU A 53 -8.29 -9.45 -10.05
CA LEU A 53 -7.94 -8.93 -8.73
C LEU A 53 -9.13 -8.34 -7.98
N ARG A 54 -9.44 -8.89 -6.81
CA ARG A 54 -10.37 -8.30 -5.85
C ARG A 54 -9.64 -7.93 -4.57
N VAL A 55 -9.49 -6.63 -4.32
CA VAL A 55 -8.81 -6.13 -3.13
C VAL A 55 -9.81 -5.93 -2.01
N GLU A 56 -9.49 -6.42 -0.81
CA GLU A 56 -10.23 -6.16 0.44
C GLU A 56 -9.31 -5.50 1.47
N ASN A 57 -9.85 -5.11 2.62
CA ASN A 57 -9.06 -4.47 3.69
C ASN A 57 -8.13 -5.46 4.44
N THR A 58 -8.38 -6.77 4.33
CA THR A 58 -7.59 -7.84 4.99
C THR A 58 -6.59 -8.52 4.06
N GLY A 59 -6.66 -8.28 2.76
CA GLY A 59 -5.91 -9.01 1.75
C GLY A 59 -6.47 -8.78 0.36
N PHE A 60 -6.17 -9.68 -0.57
CA PHE A 60 -6.84 -9.70 -1.87
C PHE A 60 -7.06 -11.14 -2.35
N GLU A 61 -7.95 -11.27 -3.32
CA GLU A 61 -8.28 -12.50 -4.02
C GLU A 61 -7.94 -12.35 -5.51
N LEU A 62 -7.41 -13.41 -6.13
CA LEU A 62 -7.28 -13.56 -7.58
C LEU A 62 -8.23 -14.66 -8.01
N THR A 63 -9.32 -14.33 -8.68
CA THR A 63 -10.25 -15.32 -9.23
C THR A 63 -9.72 -15.83 -10.56
N TYR A 64 -9.64 -17.15 -10.72
CA TYR A 64 -9.19 -17.79 -11.96
C TYR A 64 -10.32 -17.83 -12.98
N ASP A 65 -10.00 -17.56 -14.25
CA ASP A 65 -10.97 -17.70 -15.35
C ASP A 65 -11.29 -19.18 -15.64
N ILE A 66 -10.32 -20.07 -15.41
CA ILE A 66 -10.46 -21.52 -15.52
C ILE A 66 -9.99 -22.14 -14.20
N PRO A 67 -10.81 -22.98 -13.54
CA PRO A 67 -10.42 -23.63 -12.30
C PRO A 67 -9.11 -24.39 -12.44
N HIS A 68 -8.18 -24.14 -11.52
CA HIS A 68 -6.87 -24.78 -11.50
C HIS A 68 -6.98 -26.13 -10.79
N GLN A 69 -6.56 -27.22 -11.43
CA GLN A 69 -6.39 -28.49 -10.72
C GLN A 69 -5.02 -28.52 -10.06
N ASP A 70 -5.02 -28.57 -8.74
CA ASP A 70 -3.81 -28.75 -7.95
C ASP A 70 -3.25 -30.18 -8.12
N VAL A 71 -1.97 -30.35 -7.82
CA VAL A 71 -1.22 -31.61 -7.85
C VAL A 71 -1.90 -32.68 -6.97
N GLN A 72 -2.64 -32.26 -5.94
CA GLN A 72 -3.40 -33.16 -5.04
C GLN A 72 -4.83 -33.48 -5.52
N GLY A 73 -5.24 -32.98 -6.70
CA GLY A 73 -6.54 -33.28 -7.31
C GLY A 73 -7.69 -32.37 -6.87
N HIS A 74 -7.41 -31.29 -6.13
CA HIS A 74 -8.41 -30.29 -5.78
C HIS A 74 -8.56 -29.24 -6.88
N THR A 75 -9.81 -28.82 -7.12
CA THR A 75 -10.12 -27.73 -8.05
C THR A 75 -10.10 -26.41 -7.28
N GLU A 76 -9.09 -25.58 -7.52
CA GLU A 76 -8.96 -24.23 -6.97
C GLU A 76 -9.63 -23.24 -7.92
N ASN A 77 -10.51 -22.38 -7.40
CA ASN A 77 -11.19 -21.35 -8.19
C ASN A 77 -10.59 -19.95 -8.00
N SER A 78 -9.82 -19.76 -6.93
CA SER A 78 -9.17 -18.49 -6.63
C SER A 78 -7.94 -18.68 -5.73
N PHE A 79 -7.13 -17.63 -5.68
CA PHE A 79 -5.98 -17.51 -4.79
C PHE A 79 -6.21 -16.36 -3.81
N LEU A 80 -6.12 -16.63 -2.52
CA LEU A 80 -6.24 -15.63 -1.45
C LEU A 80 -4.85 -15.28 -0.91
N LEU A 81 -4.55 -13.99 -0.80
CA LEU A 81 -3.33 -13.50 -0.15
C LEU A 81 -3.70 -12.51 0.96
N TYR A 82 -3.42 -12.88 2.21
CA TYR A 82 -3.69 -12.00 3.35
C TYR A 82 -2.61 -10.93 3.49
N LYS A 83 -2.95 -9.82 4.15
CA LYS A 83 -2.01 -8.72 4.43
C LYS A 83 -0.75 -9.17 5.16
N SER A 84 -0.85 -10.14 6.06
CA SER A 84 0.29 -10.74 6.76
C SER A 84 1.26 -11.46 5.84
N GLU A 85 0.85 -11.77 4.60
CA GLU A 85 1.64 -12.48 3.59
C GLU A 85 2.12 -11.53 2.49
N TYR A 86 1.91 -10.21 2.60
CA TYR A 86 2.39 -9.25 1.60
C TYR A 86 3.91 -9.23 1.46
N ASP A 87 4.64 -9.73 2.47
CA ASP A 87 6.08 -9.98 2.40
C ASP A 87 6.48 -11.07 1.39
N GLN A 88 5.52 -11.83 0.86
CA GLN A 88 5.74 -12.78 -0.22
C GLN A 88 5.57 -12.14 -1.60
N ILE A 89 4.93 -10.98 -1.71
CA ILE A 89 4.71 -10.31 -3.01
C ILE A 89 6.06 -9.83 -3.54
N ILE A 90 6.35 -10.13 -4.79
CA ILE A 90 7.42 -9.47 -5.55
C ILE A 90 6.81 -8.35 -6.39
N MET A 91 5.75 -8.68 -7.15
CA MET A 91 5.13 -7.74 -8.08
C MET A 91 3.73 -8.19 -8.47
N LEU A 92 2.82 -7.23 -8.66
CA LEU A 92 1.59 -7.43 -9.41
C LEU A 92 1.72 -6.69 -10.75
N SER A 93 1.34 -7.36 -11.84
CA SER A 93 1.43 -6.83 -13.19
C SER A 93 0.07 -6.89 -13.88
N ARG A 94 -0.36 -5.79 -14.49
CA ARG A 94 -1.56 -5.71 -15.33
C ARG A 94 -1.13 -5.38 -16.75
N PHE A 95 -1.26 -6.35 -17.65
CA PHE A 95 -0.89 -6.19 -19.06
C PHE A 95 -1.98 -5.45 -19.84
N GLU A 96 -1.58 -4.58 -20.76
CA GLU A 96 -2.50 -3.76 -21.54
C GLU A 96 -3.42 -4.58 -22.45
N ASN A 97 -2.89 -5.62 -23.08
CA ASN A 97 -3.63 -6.53 -23.96
C ASN A 97 -4.64 -7.43 -23.23
N ALA A 98 -4.47 -7.64 -21.91
CA ALA A 98 -5.44 -8.36 -21.10
C ALA A 98 -6.67 -7.48 -20.74
N LEU A 99 -6.63 -6.18 -21.03
CA LEU A 99 -7.74 -5.28 -20.76
C LEU A 99 -8.83 -5.39 -21.81
N SER A 100 -10.09 -5.35 -21.36
CA SER A 100 -11.21 -5.06 -22.25
C SER A 100 -11.08 -3.66 -22.85
N SER A 101 -11.76 -3.38 -23.97
CA SER A 101 -11.72 -2.06 -24.63
C SER A 101 -12.10 -0.92 -23.68
N ALA A 102 -13.08 -1.14 -22.81
CA ALA A 102 -13.48 -0.20 -21.76
C ALA A 102 -12.39 -0.02 -20.68
N GLY A 103 -11.67 -1.09 -20.34
CA GLY A 103 -10.52 -1.05 -19.42
C GLY A 103 -9.34 -0.27 -20.01
N ALA A 104 -9.02 -0.51 -21.28
CA ALA A 104 -7.96 0.20 -22.00
C ALA A 104 -8.24 1.71 -22.10
N GLU A 105 -9.49 2.09 -22.38
CA GLU A 105 -9.89 3.51 -22.41
C GLU A 105 -9.80 4.17 -21.01
N LYS A 106 -10.24 3.49 -19.95
CA LYS A 106 -10.05 3.96 -18.57
C LYS A 106 -8.56 4.11 -18.21
N ARG A 107 -7.72 3.19 -18.66
CA ARG A 107 -6.25 3.26 -18.48
C ARG A 107 -5.70 4.51 -19.15
N ARG A 108 -6.07 4.77 -20.41
CA ARG A 108 -5.65 5.95 -21.16
C ARG A 108 -6.04 7.26 -20.49
N GLN A 109 -7.30 7.37 -20.04
CA GLN A 109 -7.77 8.53 -19.27
C GLN A 109 -7.04 8.70 -17.93
N THR A 110 -6.58 7.60 -17.33
CA THR A 110 -5.79 7.64 -16.09
C THR A 110 -4.40 8.22 -16.35
N ILE A 111 -3.73 7.81 -17.44
CA ILE A 111 -2.43 8.36 -17.85
C ILE A 111 -2.55 9.87 -18.09
N ASP A 112 -3.55 10.31 -18.85
CA ASP A 112 -3.78 11.74 -19.13
C ASP A 112 -4.00 12.57 -17.85
N LYS A 113 -4.79 12.04 -16.91
CA LYS A 113 -5.02 12.67 -15.60
C LYS A 113 -3.79 12.71 -14.69
N ILE A 114 -2.86 11.77 -14.85
CA ILE A 114 -1.63 11.71 -14.08
C ILE A 114 -0.66 12.80 -14.52
N HIS A 115 -0.56 13.07 -15.83
CA HIS A 115 0.21 14.20 -16.36
C HIS A 115 -0.38 15.56 -15.96
N HIS A 116 -1.70 15.63 -15.73
CA HIS A 116 -2.41 16.86 -15.38
C HIS A 116 -3.12 16.77 -14.01
N PRO A 117 -2.40 16.67 -12.88
CA PRO A 117 -3.03 16.43 -11.59
C PRO A 117 -3.73 17.70 -11.06
N GLY A 118 -5.01 17.56 -10.70
CA GLY A 118 -5.81 18.66 -10.14
C GLY A 118 -5.34 19.17 -8.76
N PHE A 119 -5.60 20.44 -8.47
CA PHE A 119 -5.19 21.16 -7.26
C PHE A 119 -5.59 20.46 -5.94
N PHE A 120 -6.80 19.90 -5.86
CA PHE A 120 -7.31 19.23 -4.65
C PHE A 120 -6.62 17.88 -4.35
N LYS A 121 -6.19 17.13 -5.37
CA LYS A 121 -5.40 15.90 -5.18
C LYS A 121 -4.04 16.20 -4.57
N ARG A 122 -3.40 17.30 -4.99
CA ARG A 122 -2.12 17.77 -4.42
C ARG A 122 -2.29 18.18 -2.94
N SER A 123 -3.40 18.83 -2.60
CA SER A 123 -3.67 19.30 -1.22
C SER A 123 -4.05 18.17 -0.25
N GLN A 124 -4.85 17.18 -0.67
CA GLN A 124 -5.19 16.02 0.18
C GLN A 124 -3.97 15.18 0.57
N ARG A 125 -2.95 15.13 -0.30
CA ARG A 125 -1.69 14.42 -0.01
C ARG A 125 -0.79 15.19 0.96
N LYS A 126 -0.81 16.53 0.93
CA LYS A 126 -0.14 17.37 1.95
C LYS A 126 -0.73 17.21 3.35
N VAL A 127 -2.02 16.91 3.48
CA VAL A 127 -2.68 16.66 4.78
C VAL A 127 -2.15 15.38 5.45
N ALA A 128 -1.58 14.43 4.70
CA ALA A 128 -0.90 13.28 5.30
C ALA A 128 0.27 13.69 6.22
N ASN A 129 0.89 14.86 6.00
CA ASN A 129 1.91 15.42 6.90
C ASN A 129 1.36 15.89 8.24
N PHE A 130 0.10 16.30 8.30
CA PHE A 130 -0.55 16.73 9.54
C PHE A 130 -0.65 15.59 10.56
N PHE A 131 -0.77 14.34 10.09
CA PHE A 131 -0.82 13.17 10.97
C PHE A 131 0.51 12.84 11.65
N ASN A 132 1.66 13.24 11.08
CA ASN A 132 2.95 13.13 11.76
C ASN A 132 3.04 14.08 12.95
N THR A 133 2.54 15.31 12.84
CA THR A 133 2.48 16.26 13.96
C THR A 133 1.49 15.80 15.04
N LEU A 134 0.37 15.19 14.65
CA LEU A 134 -0.60 14.63 15.60
C LEU A 134 -0.01 13.50 16.45
N LYS A 135 0.90 12.68 15.91
CA LYS A 135 1.60 11.62 16.65
C LYS A 135 2.34 12.18 17.86
N ASP A 136 3.09 13.25 17.65
CA ASP A 136 3.90 13.87 18.71
C ASP A 136 2.99 14.49 19.79
N SER A 137 1.88 15.12 19.38
CA SER A 137 0.89 15.64 20.33
C SER A 137 0.13 14.56 21.11
N VAL A 138 -0.16 13.40 20.50
CA VAL A 138 -0.77 12.25 21.21
C VAL A 138 0.20 11.68 22.24
N LEU A 139 1.48 11.53 21.89
CA LEU A 139 2.52 11.05 22.81
C LEU A 139 2.71 12.01 24.00
N GLU A 140 2.75 13.31 23.73
CA GLU A 140 2.86 14.34 24.76
C GLU A 140 1.68 14.28 25.74
N VAL A 141 0.45 14.11 25.24
CA VAL A 141 -0.74 13.98 26.11
C VAL A 141 -0.77 12.65 26.87
N VAL A 142 -0.33 11.55 26.27
CA VAL A 142 -0.17 10.28 27.00
C VAL A 142 0.83 10.43 28.14
N ASP A 143 1.99 11.06 27.90
CA ASP A 143 3.00 11.29 28.93
C ASP A 143 2.51 12.27 30.01
N LEU A 144 1.72 13.31 29.65
CA LEU A 144 1.07 14.21 30.61
C LEU A 144 0.02 13.50 31.49
N VAL A 145 -0.82 12.64 30.89
CA VAL A 145 -1.82 11.84 31.62
C VAL A 145 -1.14 10.84 32.55
N ILE A 146 -0.07 10.17 32.10
CA ILE A 146 0.74 9.27 32.94
C ILE A 146 1.39 10.06 34.08
N GLY A 147 1.95 11.24 33.78
CA GLY A 147 2.56 12.12 34.78
C GLY A 147 1.57 12.60 35.85
N GLN A 148 0.31 12.87 35.46
CA GLN A 148 -0.74 13.27 36.39
C GLN A 148 -1.31 12.09 37.17
N ALA A 149 -1.47 10.92 36.55
CA ALA A 149 -1.89 9.68 37.21
C ALA A 149 -0.89 9.24 38.29
N LYS A 150 0.42 9.35 38.03
CA LYS A 150 1.50 9.12 39.01
C LYS A 150 1.45 10.04 40.23
N ARG A 151 0.85 11.24 40.11
CA ARG A 151 0.69 12.20 41.22
C ARG A 151 -0.57 11.96 42.05
N SER A 152 -1.50 11.11 41.59
CA SER A 152 -2.74 10.81 42.31
C SER A 152 -2.62 9.49 43.09
N SER A 153 -3.05 9.49 44.36
CA SER A 153 -2.97 8.33 45.27
C SER A 153 -3.71 7.07 44.75
N TYR A 154 -4.71 7.25 43.88
CA TYR A 154 -5.47 6.18 43.21
C TYR A 154 -4.84 5.68 41.89
N GLY A 155 -3.88 6.41 41.31
CA GLY A 155 -3.25 6.09 40.01
C GLY A 155 -2.01 5.19 40.11
N SER A 156 -1.47 4.97 41.31
CA SER A 156 -0.31 4.09 41.53
C SER A 156 -0.60 2.60 41.25
N LEU A 157 -1.87 2.18 41.32
CA LEU A 157 -2.31 0.82 41.01
C LEU A 157 -2.47 0.54 39.50
N LEU A 158 -2.75 1.57 38.68
CA LEU A 158 -2.86 1.44 37.22
C LEU A 158 -1.51 1.68 36.50
N ALA A 159 -0.62 2.49 37.10
CA ALA A 159 0.69 2.82 36.54
C ALA A 159 1.80 1.77 36.79
N SER A 160 1.54 0.74 37.63
CA SER A 160 2.52 -0.31 37.96
C SER A 160 2.74 -1.33 36.83
N ASN A 161 1.94 -1.30 35.77
CA ASN A 161 2.14 -2.12 34.58
C ASN A 161 2.91 -1.36 33.50
N GLU A 162 4.21 -1.14 33.72
CA GLU A 162 5.14 -0.61 32.70
C GLU A 162 5.06 -1.37 31.37
N LYS A 163 4.72 -2.66 31.42
CA LYS A 163 4.49 -3.53 30.26
C LYS A 163 3.26 -3.15 29.42
N TYR A 164 2.22 -2.58 30.04
CA TYR A 164 1.03 -2.11 29.34
C TYR A 164 1.28 -0.75 28.69
N VAL A 165 2.01 0.13 29.39
CA VAL A 165 2.47 1.41 28.85
C VAL A 165 3.42 1.20 27.67
N SER A 166 4.35 0.24 27.77
CA SER A 166 5.25 -0.07 26.66
C SER A 166 4.52 -0.70 25.48
N LYS A 167 3.53 -1.58 25.70
CA LYS A 167 2.67 -2.08 24.63
C LYS A 167 1.89 -0.98 23.93
N LEU A 168 1.25 -0.07 24.67
CA LEU A 168 0.54 1.07 24.09
C LEU A 168 1.48 1.99 23.29
N LYS A 169 2.68 2.27 23.83
CA LYS A 169 3.70 3.02 23.10
C LYS A 169 4.08 2.28 21.80
N THR A 170 4.39 0.99 21.87
CA THR A 170 4.79 0.19 20.69
C THR A 170 3.67 0.05 19.65
N GLU A 171 2.41 -0.06 20.06
CA GLU A 171 1.26 -0.14 19.16
C GLU A 171 0.99 1.21 18.45
N VAL A 172 1.23 2.32 19.15
CA VAL A 172 1.22 3.68 18.58
C VAL A 172 2.46 3.93 17.67
N PHE A 173 3.63 3.40 18.02
CA PHE A 173 4.88 3.53 17.24
C PHE A 173 4.91 2.64 15.99
N GLY A 174 4.37 1.42 16.04
CA GLY A 174 4.49 0.42 14.98
C GLY A 174 3.51 0.59 13.82
N SER A 175 2.54 1.49 13.92
CA SER A 175 1.40 1.55 12.99
C SER A 175 1.37 2.80 12.10
N PHE A 176 2.36 3.70 12.15
CA PHE A 176 2.37 4.94 11.36
C PHE A 176 3.68 5.11 10.59
N GLY A 177 3.94 4.21 9.64
CA GLY A 177 4.82 4.55 8.51
C GLY A 177 4.07 5.54 7.64
N THR A 178 4.45 6.82 7.63
CA THR A 178 3.77 7.76 6.75
C THR A 178 4.05 7.41 5.31
N SER A 179 2.99 7.15 4.57
CA SER A 179 3.05 6.94 3.14
C SER A 179 3.52 8.17 2.38
N PHE A 180 3.63 9.35 3.00
CA PHE A 180 4.05 10.58 2.31
C PHE A 180 5.57 10.66 2.24
N GLU A 181 6.09 10.75 1.02
CA GLU A 181 7.50 10.90 0.72
C GLU A 181 7.68 12.09 -0.23
N PRO A 182 8.22 13.22 0.25
CA PRO A 182 8.33 14.44 -0.56
C PRO A 182 9.09 14.27 -1.87
N LEU A 183 10.04 13.33 -1.91
CA LEU A 183 10.82 13.01 -3.11
C LEU A 183 9.95 12.35 -4.18
N LEU A 184 9.24 11.28 -3.83
CA LEU A 184 8.35 10.59 -4.77
C LEU A 184 7.19 11.48 -5.22
N GLU A 185 6.64 12.31 -4.33
CA GLU A 185 5.49 13.16 -4.65
C GLU A 185 5.77 14.11 -5.82
N ARG A 186 7.00 14.64 -5.94
CA ARG A 186 7.40 15.55 -7.02
C ARG A 186 7.51 14.86 -8.38
N HIS A 187 7.60 13.53 -8.39
CA HIS A 187 7.87 12.75 -9.58
C HIS A 187 6.66 11.94 -10.05
N ILE A 188 5.51 12.07 -9.38
CA ILE A 188 4.25 11.50 -9.87
C ILE A 188 3.92 12.12 -11.23
N GLY A 189 3.69 11.25 -12.21
CA GLY A 189 3.43 11.56 -13.61
C GLY A 189 4.65 11.74 -14.48
N ASN A 190 5.85 11.61 -13.93
CA ASN A 190 7.09 11.56 -14.70
C ASN A 190 7.48 10.10 -14.96
N ARG A 191 8.25 9.87 -16.04
CA ARG A 191 8.92 8.59 -16.23
C ARG A 191 10.05 8.45 -15.21
N VAL A 192 10.14 7.30 -14.58
CA VAL A 192 11.14 6.98 -13.56
C VAL A 192 11.67 5.56 -13.78
N VAL A 193 12.84 5.29 -13.22
CA VAL A 193 13.42 3.93 -13.14
C VAL A 193 13.23 3.40 -11.72
N LEU A 194 12.49 2.30 -11.62
CA LEU A 194 12.29 1.53 -10.39
C LEU A 194 13.26 0.35 -10.36
N GLU A 195 14.13 0.32 -9.36
CA GLU A 195 14.92 -0.87 -9.03
C GLU A 195 14.09 -1.79 -8.15
N VAL A 196 13.95 -3.06 -8.52
CA VAL A 196 13.34 -4.10 -7.70
C VAL A 196 14.36 -5.17 -7.39
N LYS A 197 14.57 -5.45 -6.10
CA LYS A 197 15.41 -6.55 -5.63
C LYS A 197 14.62 -7.86 -5.70
N ARG A 198 15.06 -8.78 -6.57
CA ARG A 198 14.48 -10.13 -6.75
C ARG A 198 15.62 -11.13 -6.84
N ASN A 199 15.55 -12.22 -6.07
CA ASN A 199 16.54 -13.31 -6.10
C ASN A 199 18.00 -12.84 -5.92
N GLY A 200 18.23 -11.78 -5.13
CA GLY A 200 19.55 -11.19 -4.93
C GLY A 200 20.06 -10.33 -6.10
N GLN A 201 19.29 -10.22 -7.18
CA GLN A 201 19.58 -9.36 -8.33
C GLN A 201 18.70 -8.10 -8.30
N ILE A 202 19.21 -7.03 -8.90
CA ILE A 202 18.46 -5.78 -9.11
C ILE A 202 17.93 -5.81 -10.53
N HIS A 203 16.61 -5.66 -10.67
CA HIS A 203 15.94 -5.50 -11.95
C HIS A 203 15.41 -4.08 -12.08
N GLU A 204 15.65 -3.45 -13.22
CA GLU A 204 15.19 -2.08 -13.48
C GLU A 204 13.92 -2.09 -14.34
N TYR A 205 12.96 -1.26 -13.95
CA TYR A 205 11.71 -1.06 -14.64
C TYR A 205 11.52 0.44 -14.93
N CYS A 206 11.44 0.79 -16.21
CA CYS A 206 11.18 2.16 -16.64
C CYS A 206 9.69 2.34 -16.95
N GLY A 207 9.04 3.33 -16.31
CA GLY A 207 7.63 3.64 -16.55
C GLY A 207 7.20 4.93 -15.87
N ILE A 208 5.92 5.29 -15.98
CA ILE A 208 5.34 6.51 -15.40
C ILE A 208 4.98 6.24 -13.94
N LEU A 209 5.55 7.01 -13.00
CA LEU A 209 5.17 6.91 -11.58
C LEU A 209 3.73 7.39 -11.38
N LYS A 210 2.81 6.49 -11.04
CA LYS A 210 1.39 6.81 -10.88
C LYS A 210 1.03 7.18 -9.44
N GLU A 211 1.40 6.32 -8.50
CA GLU A 211 1.00 6.43 -7.10
C GLU A 211 1.98 5.65 -6.22
N TYR A 212 2.00 6.00 -4.94
CA TYR A 212 2.72 5.25 -3.92
C TYR A 212 1.93 5.25 -2.60
N THR A 213 2.15 4.22 -1.79
CA THR A 213 1.66 4.13 -0.41
C THR A 213 2.83 3.88 0.54
N ALA A 214 2.56 3.52 1.79
CA ALA A 214 3.62 3.08 2.70
C ALA A 214 4.20 1.73 2.25
N ASP A 215 3.38 0.90 1.62
CA ASP A 215 3.71 -0.50 1.34
C ASP A 215 4.06 -0.72 -0.13
N PHE A 216 3.52 0.07 -1.07
CA PHE A 216 3.64 -0.19 -2.51
C PHE A 216 4.00 1.05 -3.33
N ILE A 217 4.63 0.82 -4.48
CA ILE A 217 4.81 1.80 -5.56
C ILE A 217 4.10 1.25 -6.80
N GLU A 218 3.38 2.13 -7.51
CA GLU A 218 2.73 1.81 -8.77
C GLU A 218 3.38 2.58 -9.94
N LEU A 219 3.80 1.84 -10.97
CA LEU A 219 4.16 2.39 -12.28
C LEU A 219 3.13 2.00 -13.33
N MET A 220 2.97 2.87 -14.31
CA MET A 220 2.26 2.57 -15.54
C MET A 220 3.23 2.54 -16.71
N ASP A 221 2.82 1.87 -17.78
CA ASP A 221 3.49 1.92 -19.08
C ASP A 221 4.94 1.39 -19.05
N VAL A 222 5.11 0.27 -18.35
CA VAL A 222 6.38 -0.42 -18.23
C VAL A 222 6.49 -1.51 -19.27
N THR A 223 7.62 -1.58 -19.97
CA THR A 223 7.97 -2.74 -20.79
C THR A 223 8.41 -3.88 -19.88
N HIS A 224 7.55 -4.88 -19.71
CA HIS A 224 7.78 -6.05 -18.87
C HIS A 224 7.34 -7.35 -19.57
N SER A 225 8.07 -8.42 -19.30
CA SER A 225 7.73 -9.78 -19.69
C SER A 225 8.25 -10.75 -18.65
N TYR A 226 7.49 -11.79 -18.36
CA TYR A 226 7.95 -12.92 -17.57
C TYR A 226 8.60 -13.96 -18.47
N GLU A 227 9.74 -14.50 -18.04
CA GLU A 227 10.42 -15.60 -18.75
C GLU A 227 9.50 -16.83 -18.80
N GLY A 228 9.38 -17.47 -19.97
CA GLY A 228 8.47 -18.61 -20.21
C GLY A 228 6.97 -18.27 -20.24
N PHE A 229 6.58 -17.03 -19.95
CA PHE A 229 5.17 -16.64 -19.92
C PHE A 229 4.57 -16.48 -21.31
N THR A 230 5.35 -15.99 -22.27
CA THR A 230 4.96 -15.90 -23.68
C THR A 230 4.72 -17.26 -24.32
N GLU A 231 5.38 -18.32 -23.84
CA GLU A 231 5.12 -19.69 -24.30
C GLU A 231 3.80 -20.23 -23.77
N LYS A 232 3.48 -19.91 -22.51
CA LYS A 232 2.24 -20.34 -21.85
C LYS A 232 1.02 -19.50 -22.25
N TRP A 233 1.23 -18.22 -22.56
CA TRP A 233 0.18 -17.23 -22.84
C TRP A 233 0.61 -16.25 -23.96
N PRO A 234 0.66 -16.70 -25.22
CA PRO A 234 1.17 -15.91 -26.34
C PRO A 234 0.33 -14.66 -26.64
N GLU A 235 -0.96 -14.67 -26.33
CA GLU A 235 -1.84 -13.50 -26.49
C GLU A 235 -1.44 -12.35 -25.53
N TRP A 236 -0.77 -12.67 -24.42
CA TRP A 236 -0.31 -11.71 -23.43
C TRP A 236 1.13 -11.22 -23.69
N ALA A 237 1.71 -11.56 -24.85
CA ALA A 237 3.08 -11.24 -25.23
C ALA A 237 3.38 -9.75 -25.46
N GLN A 238 2.36 -8.90 -25.58
CA GLN A 238 2.58 -7.46 -25.68
C GLN A 238 3.10 -6.91 -24.34
N LYS A 239 4.29 -6.31 -24.42
CA LYS A 239 5.18 -6.08 -23.27
C LYS A 239 4.73 -4.96 -22.34
N THR A 240 3.70 -4.17 -22.66
CA THR A 240 3.34 -3.02 -21.84
C THR A 240 2.45 -3.45 -20.68
N ALA A 241 2.91 -3.17 -19.46
CA ALA A 241 2.21 -3.47 -18.23
C ALA A 241 2.22 -2.28 -17.26
N ASP A 242 1.19 -2.25 -16.42
CA ASP A 242 1.21 -1.45 -15.20
C ASP A 242 1.66 -2.36 -14.05
N LEU A 243 2.59 -1.89 -13.22
CA LEU A 243 3.26 -2.67 -12.19
C LEU A 243 2.99 -2.09 -10.80
N VAL A 244 2.72 -2.95 -9.83
CA VAL A 244 2.69 -2.63 -8.41
C VAL A 244 3.72 -3.48 -7.69
N ALA A 245 4.70 -2.85 -7.06
CA ALA A 245 5.78 -3.53 -6.35
C ALA A 245 5.88 -3.06 -4.89
N PRO A 246 6.20 -3.94 -3.92
CA PRO A 246 6.37 -3.55 -2.53
C PRO A 246 7.57 -2.64 -2.32
N ARG A 247 7.42 -1.58 -1.54
CA ARG A 247 8.48 -0.59 -1.23
C ARG A 247 9.68 -1.18 -0.47
N ARG A 248 9.47 -2.31 0.23
CA ARG A 248 10.58 -3.05 0.86
C ARG A 248 11.56 -3.64 -0.17
N LEU A 249 11.09 -3.91 -1.39
CA LEU A 249 11.87 -4.47 -2.50
C LEU A 249 12.17 -3.45 -3.59
N ALA A 250 11.32 -2.44 -3.73
CA ALA A 250 11.31 -1.51 -4.85
C ALA A 250 11.72 -0.10 -4.44
N THR A 251 12.61 0.54 -5.20
CA THR A 251 13.07 1.91 -4.95
C THR A 251 13.18 2.68 -6.26
N VAL A 252 12.61 3.89 -6.30
CA VAL A 252 12.81 4.82 -7.44
C VAL A 252 14.19 5.45 -7.31
N ARG A 253 15.04 5.29 -8.33
CA ARG A 253 16.42 5.80 -8.32
C ARG A 253 16.71 6.90 -9.31
N HIS A 254 16.04 6.85 -10.47
CA HIS A 254 16.33 7.75 -11.59
C HIS A 254 15.05 8.31 -12.18
N LEU A 255 15.15 9.50 -12.78
CA LEU A 255 14.19 9.98 -13.75
C LEU A 255 14.57 9.43 -15.13
N ALA A 256 13.57 9.09 -15.92
CA ALA A 256 13.76 8.67 -17.31
C ALA A 256 13.15 9.73 -18.23
N GLU A 257 13.72 9.87 -19.43
CA GLU A 257 13.20 10.72 -20.51
C GLU A 257 12.27 9.92 -21.44
#